data_AF-A0A496BBE3-F1
#
_entry.id   AF-A0A496BBE3-F1
#
_cell.length_a   1.000
_cell.length_b   1.000
_cell.length_c   1.000
_cell.angle_alpha   90.00
_cell.angle_beta   90.00
_cell.angle_gamma   90.00
#
_symmetry.space_group_name_H-M   'P 1'
#
loop_
_entity.id
_entity.type
_entity.pdbx_description
1 polymer ?
#
loop_
_entity_poly.entity_id
_entity_poly.type
_entity_poly.pdbx_seq_one_letter_code
_entity_poly.pdbx_strand_id
1 'polypeptide(L)'
;MPDVIIGFLSLTLSVFTVFLFVRLFSTLKYLRLACQLYLGQNLQLKEKAKKMREEYEYMTINEIANMLDVDIRIVEHWLEED
;
A
#
# COMPACT_ATOMS: atom_id res chain seq x y z
N MET A 1 28.63 20.43 -38.19
CA MET A 1 29.09 19.60 -37.05
C MET A 1 28.30 19.86 -35.77
N PRO A 2 28.14 21.10 -35.25
CA PRO A 2 27.39 21.34 -34.01
C PRO A 2 25.91 20.96 -34.07
N ASP A 3 25.22 21.23 -35.19
CA ASP A 3 23.79 20.92 -35.33
C ASP A 3 23.46 19.42 -35.26
N VAL A 4 24.38 18.58 -35.76
CA VAL A 4 24.24 17.12 -35.72
C VAL A 4 24.38 16.62 -34.27
N ILE A 5 25.33 17.16 -33.52
CA ILE A 5 25.58 16.79 -32.12
C ILE A 5 24.38 17.19 -31.24
N ILE A 6 23.85 18.39 -31.44
CA ILE A 6 22.64 18.88 -30.73
C ILE A 6 21.43 17.99 -31.07
N GLY A 7 21.29 17.58 -32.33
CA GLY A 7 20.26 16.63 -32.75
C GLY A 7 20.34 15.29 -32.02
N PHE A 8 21.53 14.68 -31.94
CA PHE A 8 21.74 13.44 -31.19
C PHE A 8 21.51 13.61 -29.68
N LEU A 9 21.92 14.74 -29.11
CA LEU A 9 21.70 15.02 -27.69
C LEU A 9 20.20 15.15 -27.36
N SER A 10 19.45 15.85 -28.21
CA SER A 10 17.99 15.99 -28.06
C SER A 10 17.28 14.64 -28.19
N LEU A 11 17.70 13.81 -29.14
CA LEU A 11 17.14 12.47 -29.34
C LEU A 11 17.38 11.57 -28.13
N THR A 12 18.62 11.52 -27.65
CA THR A 12 19.01 10.70 -26.48
C THR A 12 18.28 11.16 -25.22
N LEU A 13 18.15 12.48 -24.99
CA LEU A 13 17.40 13.03 -23.87
C LEU A 13 15.91 12.66 -23.94
N SER A 14 15.32 12.70 -25.14
CA SER A 14 13.91 12.35 -25.36
C SER A 14 13.65 10.87 -25.07
N VAL A 15 14.50 9.97 -25.60
CA VAL A 15 14.39 8.53 -25.35
C VAL A 15 14.58 8.21 -23.87
N PHE A 16 15.57 8.84 -23.22
CA PHE A 16 15.82 8.66 -21.80
C PHE A 16 14.63 9.13 -20.94
N THR A 17 14.03 10.27 -21.31
CA THR A 17 12.85 10.80 -20.62
C THR A 17 11.68 9.83 -20.73
N VAL A 18 11.37 9.33 -21.93
CA VAL A 18 10.31 8.32 -22.13
C VAL A 18 10.58 7.06 -21.30
N PHE A 19 11.82 6.59 -21.27
CA PHE A 19 12.22 5.44 -20.46
C PHE A 19 11.96 5.65 -18.96
N LEU A 20 12.34 6.83 -18.43
CA LEU A 20 12.06 7.18 -17.02
C LEU A 20 10.55 7.23 -16.74
N PHE A 21 9.75 7.81 -17.63
CA PHE A 21 8.29 7.86 -17.48
C PHE A 21 7.66 6.46 -17.45
N VAL A 22 8.07 5.56 -18.34
CA VAL A 22 7.57 4.18 -18.36
C VAL A 22 7.93 3.44 -17.07
N ARG A 23 9.15 3.63 -16.56
CA ARG A 23 9.57 3.06 -15.28
C ARG A 23 8.76 3.62 -14.12
N LEU A 24 8.61 4.94 -14.03
CA LEU A 24 7.82 5.58 -12.97
C LEU A 24 6.38 5.07 -12.97
N PHE A 25 5.76 4.99 -14.15
CA PHE A 25 4.39 4.49 -14.29
C PHE A 25 4.26 3.02 -13.85
N SER A 26 5.25 2.19 -14.18
CA SER A 26 5.32 0.80 -13.74
C SER A 26 5.44 0.71 -12.21
N THR A 27 6.33 1.50 -11.61
CA THR A 27 6.49 1.57 -10.14
C THR A 27 5.20 2.01 -9.45
N LEU A 28 4.50 3.02 -9.98
CA LEU A 28 3.21 3.46 -9.43
C LEU A 28 2.14 2.37 -9.47
N LYS A 29 2.14 1.52 -10.52
CA LYS A 29 1.24 0.36 -10.58
C LYS A 29 1.53 -0.65 -9.46
N TYR A 30 2.81 -0.96 -9.22
CA TYR A 30 3.19 -1.87 -8.14
C TYR A 30 2.85 -1.29 -6.76
N LEU A 31 3.05 0.01 -6.57
CA LEU A 31 2.65 0.69 -5.34
C LEU A 31 1.14 0.60 -5.11
N ARG A 32 0.33 0.85 -6.15
CA ARG A 32 -1.13 0.70 -6.06
C ARG A 32 -1.54 -0.73 -5.70
N LEU A 33 -0.92 -1.73 -6.31
CA LEU A 33 -1.21 -3.14 -6.00
C LEU A 33 -0.84 -3.48 -4.54
N ALA A 34 0.31 -3.02 -4.07
CA ALA A 34 0.73 -3.20 -2.68
C ALA A 34 -0.26 -2.53 -1.70
N CYS A 35 -0.71 -1.30 -1.98
CA CYS A 35 -1.75 -0.64 -1.19
C CYS A 35 -3.07 -1.41 -1.20
N GLN A 36 -3.50 -1.94 -2.35
CA GLN A 36 -4.73 -2.73 -2.45
C GLN A 36 -4.64 -4.04 -1.67
N LEU A 37 -3.50 -4.74 -1.72
CA LEU A 37 -3.26 -5.95 -0.93
C LEU A 37 -3.24 -5.64 0.56
N TYR A 38 -2.57 -4.55 0.96
CA TYR A 38 -2.54 -4.10 2.35
C TYR A 38 -3.93 -3.72 2.87
N LEU A 39 -4.72 -2.97 2.09
CA LEU A 39 -6.11 -2.64 2.45
C LEU A 39 -6.97 -3.90 2.53
N GLY A 40 -6.85 -4.82 1.58
CA GLY A 40 -7.58 -6.09 1.59
C GLY A 40 -7.28 -6.95 2.82
N GLN A 41 -6.01 -7.06 3.20
CA GLN A 41 -5.60 -7.75 4.43
C GLN A 41 -6.14 -7.05 5.68
N ASN A 42 -6.06 -5.73 5.76
CA ASN A 42 -6.59 -4.99 6.90
C ASN A 42 -8.12 -5.09 7.02
N LEU A 43 -8.85 -5.13 5.91
CA LEU A 43 -10.30 -5.34 5.93
C LEU A 43 -10.66 -6.74 6.47
N GLN A 44 -9.94 -7.78 6.03
CA GLN A 44 -10.13 -9.14 6.56
C GLN A 44 -9.77 -9.24 8.05
N LEU A 45 -8.69 -8.57 8.48
CA LEU A 45 -8.30 -8.52 9.89
C LEU A 45 -9.32 -7.73 10.73
N LYS A 46 -9.87 -6.62 10.21
CA LYS A 46 -10.97 -5.86 10.83
C LYS A 46 -12.21 -6.74 11.03
N GLU A 47 -12.65 -7.46 10.01
CA GLU A 47 -13.79 -8.40 10.13
C GLU A 47 -13.52 -9.51 11.13
N LYS A 48 -12.30 -10.05 11.15
CA LYS A 48 -11.89 -11.08 12.12
C LYS A 48 -11.85 -10.54 13.55
N ALA A 49 -11.36 -9.31 13.76
CA ALA A 49 -11.37 -8.63 15.05
C ALA A 49 -12.81 -8.43 15.57
N LYS A 50 -13.74 -8.02 14.70
CA LYS A 50 -15.15 -7.86 15.05
C LYS A 50 -15.79 -9.20 15.47
N LYS A 51 -15.60 -10.26 14.67
CA LYS A 51 -16.09 -11.60 15.02
C LYS A 51 -15.53 -12.11 16.35
N MET A 52 -14.24 -11.90 16.62
CA MET A 52 -13.62 -12.27 17.90
C MET A 52 -14.26 -11.51 19.07
N ARG A 53 -14.62 -10.24 18.89
CA ARG A 53 -15.31 -9.46 19.93
C ARG A 53 -16.75 -9.93 20.15
N GLU A 54 -17.45 -10.32 19.10
CA GLU A 54 -18.81 -10.88 19.18
C GLU A 54 -18.84 -12.28 19.81
N GLU A 55 -17.88 -13.14 19.47
CA GLU A 55 -17.81 -14.52 19.99
C GLU A 55 -17.25 -14.60 21.42
N TYR A 56 -16.40 -13.63 21.81
CA TYR A 56 -15.73 -13.60 23.11
C TYR A 56 -15.96 -12.25 23.80
N GLU A 57 -17.12 -12.12 24.45
CA GLU A 57 -17.60 -10.90 25.10
C GLU A 57 -16.63 -10.29 26.13
N TYR A 58 -15.72 -11.11 26.70
CA TYR A 58 -14.74 -10.70 27.70
C TYR A 58 -13.33 -10.40 27.15
N MET A 59 -13.08 -10.64 25.86
CA MET A 59 -11.74 -10.52 25.27
C MET A 59 -11.37 -9.05 25.08
N THR A 60 -10.28 -8.60 25.69
CA THR A 60 -9.79 -7.21 25.62
C THR A 60 -9.22 -6.86 24.24
N ILE A 61 -9.20 -5.56 23.90
CA ILE A 61 -8.59 -5.06 22.65
C ILE A 61 -7.12 -5.51 22.53
N ASN A 62 -6.39 -5.52 23.65
CA ASN A 62 -5.01 -6.00 23.71
C ASN A 62 -4.87 -7.48 23.34
N GLU A 63 -5.79 -8.33 23.78
CA GLU A 63 -5.77 -9.76 23.45
C GLU A 63 -6.08 -10.00 21.97
N ILE A 64 -7.05 -9.26 21.41
CA ILE A 64 -7.36 -9.30 19.98
C ILE A 64 -6.15 -8.85 19.15
N ALA A 65 -5.51 -7.75 19.53
CA ALA A 65 -4.31 -7.22 18.88
C ALA A 65 -3.16 -8.24 18.89
N ASN A 66 -2.91 -8.88 20.05
CA ASN A 66 -1.90 -9.93 20.17
C ASN A 66 -2.22 -11.17 19.32
N MET A 67 -3.49 -11.57 19.21
CA MET A 67 -3.88 -12.74 18.41
C MET A 67 -3.82 -12.49 16.89
N LEU A 68 -4.05 -11.24 16.49
CA LEU A 68 -3.98 -10.84 15.08
C LEU A 68 -2.57 -10.38 14.67
N ASP A 69 -1.63 -10.27 15.62
CA ASP A 69 -0.28 -9.74 15.44
C ASP A 69 -0.30 -8.32 14.82
N VAL A 70 -1.14 -7.44 15.38
CA VAL A 70 -1.36 -6.07 14.90
C VAL A 70 -1.20 -5.09 16.06
N ASP A 71 -0.78 -3.85 15.77
CA ASP A 71 -0.72 -2.77 16.77
C ASP A 71 -2.11 -2.53 17.40
N ILE A 72 -2.14 -2.44 18.72
CA ILE A 72 -3.36 -2.21 19.54
C ILE A 72 -4.17 -1.02 19.02
N ARG A 73 -3.51 0.07 18.60
CA ARG A 73 -4.19 1.29 18.12
C ARG A 73 -4.97 1.06 16.82
N ILE A 74 -4.51 0.14 15.97
CA ILE A 74 -5.19 -0.21 14.73
C ILE A 74 -6.49 -0.96 15.06
N VAL A 75 -6.42 -1.89 16.02
CA VAL A 75 -7.58 -2.67 16.46
C VAL A 75 -8.59 -1.79 17.21
N GLU A 76 -8.11 -0.88 18.07
CA GLU A 76 -8.93 0.13 18.74
C GLU A 76 -9.70 0.98 17.72
N HIS A 77 -8.99 1.56 16.74
CA HIS A 77 -9.62 2.32 15.66
C HIS A 77 -10.65 1.52 14.85
N TRP A 78 -10.41 0.22 14.61
CA TRP A 78 -11.35 -0.64 13.89
C TRP A 78 -12.64 -0.92 14.65
N LEU A 79 -12.57 -0.97 15.99
CA LEU A 79 -13.68 -1.32 16.87
C LEU A 79 -14.43 -0.07 17.38
N GLU A 80 -13.82 1.12 17.34
CA GLU A 80 -14.46 2.40 17.68
C GLU A 80 -15.31 2.99 16.54
N GLU A 81 -15.08 2.58 15.29
CA GLU A 81 -15.81 3.07 14.11
C GLU A 81 -17.22 2.45 13.92
N ASP A 82 -17.64 1.53 14.80
CA ASP A 82 -18.96 0.88 14.81
C ASP A 82 -19.75 1.24 16.08
#